data_AF-A0A932TSL6-F1
#
_entry.id   AF-A0A932TSL6-F1
#
_cell.length_a   1.000
_cell.length_b   1.000
_cell.length_c   1.000
_cell.angle_alpha   90.00
_cell.angle_beta   90.00
_cell.angle_gamma   90.00
#
_symmetry.space_group_name_H-M   'P 1'
#
loop_
_entity.id
_entity.type
_entity.pdbx_description
1 polymer ?
#
loop_
_entity_poly.entity_id
_entity_poly.type
_entity_poly.pdbx_seq_one_letter_code
_entity_poly.pdbx_strand_id
1 'polypeptide(L)'
;MRQELHLYRLREGSYREALPDERGRLRSETLGVWFGVEDAGWLRVYTPEGEVLLTHEEAEKARAEAEARARREADARAAAERRLAELEERLRRLSEAAHGE
;
A
#
# COMPACT_ATOMS: atom_id res chain seq x y z
N MET A 1 5.77 16.93 -23.52
CA MET A 1 7.16 17.31 -23.16
C MET A 1 7.63 16.33 -22.11
N ARG A 2 8.72 15.59 -22.36
CA ARG A 2 9.33 14.73 -21.35
C ARG A 2 10.10 15.65 -20.40
N GLN A 3 9.76 15.66 -19.12
CA GLN A 3 10.47 16.49 -18.15
C GLN A 3 11.80 15.81 -17.81
N GLU A 4 12.90 16.55 -17.92
CA GLU A 4 14.23 16.08 -17.54
C GLU A 4 14.53 16.53 -16.10
N LEU A 5 14.85 15.56 -15.26
CA LEU A 5 15.27 15.82 -13.89
C LEU A 5 16.80 15.91 -13.86
N HIS A 6 17.32 16.90 -13.15
CA HIS A 6 18.75 17.06 -12.93
C HIS A 6 19.03 17.11 -11.42
N LEU A 7 20.04 16.38 -10.97
CA LEU A 7 20.44 16.31 -9.57
C LEU A 7 21.90 16.71 -9.48
N TYR A 8 22.19 17.74 -8.70
CA TYR A 8 23.54 18.21 -8.48
C TYR A 8 23.96 17.96 -7.04
N ARG A 9 25.21 17.54 -6.86
CA ARG A 9 25.83 17.34 -5.54
C ARG A 9 27.09 18.17 -5.40
N LEU A 10 27.32 18.72 -4.23
CA LEU A 10 28.57 19.42 -3.92
C LEU A 10 29.68 18.40 -3.60
N ARG A 11 30.75 18.42 -4.38
CA ARG A 11 31.97 17.62 -4.18
C ARG A 11 33.18 18.53 -4.42
N GLU A 12 34.11 18.58 -3.45
CA GLU A 12 35.36 19.34 -3.56
C GLU A 12 35.17 20.82 -3.95
N GLY A 13 34.11 21.46 -3.42
CA GLY A 13 33.80 22.87 -3.71
C GLY A 13 33.14 23.13 -5.07
N SER A 14 32.75 22.09 -5.82
CA SER A 14 32.04 22.20 -7.09
C SER A 14 30.76 21.35 -7.13
N TYR A 15 29.74 21.82 -7.84
CA TYR A 15 28.54 21.03 -8.10
C TYR A 15 28.80 20.07 -9.26
N ARG A 16 28.65 18.77 -9.00
CA ARG A 16 28.70 17.71 -10.01
C ARG A 16 27.31 17.13 -10.21
N GLU A 17 26.90 16.99 -11.46
CA GLU A 17 25.63 16.36 -11.82
C GLU A 17 25.69 14.84 -11.59
N ALA A 18 24.58 14.28 -11.11
CA ALA A 18 24.38 12.85 -10.99
C ALA A 18 23.76 12.31 -12.28
N LEU A 19 24.24 11.14 -12.73
CA LEU A 19 23.71 10.48 -13.92
C LEU A 19 22.43 9.70 -13.58
N PRO A 20 21.44 9.68 -14.47
CA PRO A 20 20.25 8.85 -14.31
C PRO A 20 20.56 7.36 -14.45
N ASP A 21 19.75 6.51 -13.83
CA ASP A 21 19.72 5.07 -14.04
C ASP A 21 19.02 4.69 -15.35
N GLU A 22 18.94 3.37 -15.63
CA GLU A 22 18.24 2.82 -16.80
C GLU A 22 16.76 3.21 -16.89
N ARG A 23 16.16 3.63 -15.77
CA ARG A 23 14.77 4.07 -15.66
C ARG A 23 14.64 5.60 -15.64
N GLY A 24 15.72 6.34 -15.86
CA GLY A 24 15.72 7.80 -15.84
C GLY A 24 15.69 8.41 -14.44
N ARG A 25 15.96 7.64 -13.38
CA ARG A 25 15.93 8.09 -11.99
C ARG A 25 17.31 8.50 -11.51
N LEU A 26 17.37 9.50 -10.63
CA LEU A 26 18.61 10.05 -10.09
C LEU A 26 18.83 9.59 -8.66
N ARG A 27 20.04 9.12 -8.35
CA ARG A 27 20.41 8.69 -7.00
C ARG A 27 20.92 9.86 -6.17
N SER A 28 20.31 10.08 -5.01
CA SER A 28 20.93 10.90 -3.95
C SER A 28 21.66 9.98 -2.97
N GLU A 29 22.98 9.98 -3.03
CA GLU A 29 23.82 9.27 -2.06
C GLU A 29 23.64 9.82 -0.63
N THR A 30 23.44 11.12 -0.48
CA THR A 30 23.31 11.77 0.83
C THR A 30 22.04 11.36 1.56
N LEU A 31 20.94 11.24 0.82
CA LEU A 31 19.64 10.87 1.37
C LEU A 31 19.39 9.36 1.30
N GLY A 32 20.18 8.62 0.53
CA GLY A 32 19.99 7.20 0.30
C GLY A 32 18.70 6.89 -0.47
N VAL A 33 18.20 7.81 -1.29
CA VAL A 33 16.94 7.65 -2.05
C VAL A 33 17.15 7.92 -3.53
N TRP A 34 16.18 7.50 -4.33
CA TRP A 34 16.11 7.82 -5.75
C TRP A 34 15.02 8.85 -6.02
N PHE A 35 15.24 9.70 -7.02
CA PHE A 35 14.27 10.66 -7.51
C PHE A 35 13.90 10.32 -8.95
N GLY A 36 12.62 10.37 -9.28
CA GLY A 36 12.14 10.16 -10.64
C GLY A 36 10.92 11.01 -10.93
N VAL A 37 10.60 11.15 -12.21
CA VAL A 37 9.44 11.91 -12.68
C VAL A 37 8.46 10.94 -13.33
N GLU A 38 7.20 10.99 -12.92
CA GLU A 38 6.11 10.22 -13.54
C GLU A 38 5.58 10.92 -14.80
N ASP A 39 4.78 10.22 -15.61
CA ASP A 39 4.27 10.71 -16.91
C ASP A 39 3.51 12.04 -16.82
N ALA A 40 2.96 12.37 -15.65
CA ALA A 40 2.26 13.63 -15.39
C ALA A 40 3.16 14.77 -14.87
N GLY A 41 4.49 14.57 -14.83
CA GLY A 41 5.45 15.59 -14.38
C GLY A 41 5.59 15.69 -12.87
N TRP A 42 5.13 14.69 -12.11
CA TRP A 42 5.24 14.67 -10.66
C TRP A 42 6.56 14.06 -10.22
N LEU A 43 7.27 14.76 -9.33
CA LEU A 43 8.47 14.24 -8.68
C LEU A 43 8.07 13.18 -7.65
N ARG A 44 8.63 11.98 -7.79
CA ARG A 44 8.51 10.88 -6.84
C ARG A 44 9.85 10.57 -6.21
N VAL A 45 9.80 10.22 -4.94
CA VAL A 45 10.94 9.68 -4.19
C VAL A 45 10.77 8.18 -4.08
N TYR A 46 11.85 7.44 -4.26
CA TYR A 46 11.87 5.99 -4.14
C TYR A 46 12.90 5.55 -3.12
N THR A 47 12.59 4.46 -2.41
CA THR A 47 13.51 3.77 -1.52
C THR A 47 14.72 3.22 -2.29
N PRO A 48 15.84 2.87 -1.62
CA PRO A 48 16.97 2.18 -2.28
C PRO A 48 16.54 0.93 -3.08
N GLU A 49 15.51 0.23 -2.59
CA GLU A 49 14.93 -0.98 -3.17
C GLU A 49 14.05 -0.68 -4.40
N GLY A 50 13.73 0.61 -4.63
CA GLY A 50 12.98 1.09 -5.77
C GLY A 50 11.48 1.20 -5.55
N GLU A 51 11.01 1.11 -4.31
CA GLU A 51 9.61 1.29 -3.92
C GLU A 51 9.27 2.78 -3.80
N VAL A 52 8.04 3.18 -4.12
CA VAL A 52 7.62 4.59 -3.99
C VAL A 52 7.49 4.95 -2.51
N LEU A 53 8.19 6.01 -2.12
CA LEU A 53 8.09 6.58 -0.78
C LEU A 53 6.83 7.45 -0.75
N LEU A 54 5.81 6.95 -0.07
CA LEU A 54 4.51 7.62 0.03
C LEU A 54 4.64 8.96 0.75
N THR A 55 3.83 9.93 0.34
CA THR A 55 3.61 11.13 1.14
C THR A 55 2.91 10.76 2.44
N HIS A 56 2.94 11.68 3.41
CA HIS A 56 2.21 11.50 4.67
C HIS A 56 0.71 11.25 4.42
N GLU A 57 0.10 12.03 3.53
CA GLU A 57 -1.32 11.90 3.19
C GLU A 57 -1.63 10.55 2.50
N GLU A 58 -0.77 10.12 1.57
CA GLU A 58 -0.90 8.81 0.91
C GLU A 58 -0.76 7.66 1.91
N ALA A 59 0.17 7.77 2.86
CA ALA A 59 0.38 6.77 3.90
C ALA A 59 -0.82 6.69 4.87
N GLU A 60 -1.37 7.83 5.30
CA GLU A 60 -2.55 7.87 6.16
C GLU A 60 -3.78 7.33 5.43
N LYS A 61 -3.96 7.67 4.15
CA LYS A 61 -5.03 7.09 3.34
C LYS A 61 -4.92 5.57 3.22
N ALA A 62 -3.72 5.07 2.94
CA ALA A 62 -3.47 3.63 2.85
C ALA A 62 -3.77 2.91 4.19
N ARG A 63 -3.42 3.53 5.32
CA ARG A 63 -3.76 3.01 6.66
C ARG A 63 -5.26 2.97 6.90
N ALA A 64 -5.97 4.07 6.60
CA ALA A 64 -7.42 4.15 6.77
C ALA A 64 -8.16 3.12 5.89
N GLU A 65 -7.70 2.91 4.65
CA GLU A 65 -8.26 1.89 3.75
C GLU A 65 -8.01 0.46 4.27
N ALA A 66 -6.81 0.19 4.78
CA ALA A 66 -6.47 -1.10 5.39
C ALA A 66 -7.31 -1.39 6.63
N GLU A 67 -7.52 -0.38 7.49
CA GLU A 67 -8.36 -0.50 8.68
C GLU A 67 -9.83 -0.74 8.30
N ALA A 68 -10.36 0.03 7.33
CA ALA A 68 -11.72 -0.15 6.84
C ALA A 68 -11.93 -1.54 6.25
N ARG A 69 -10.94 -2.08 5.53
CA ARG A 69 -10.98 -3.44 5.00
C ARG A 69 -10.98 -4.48 6.12
N ALA A 70 -10.07 -4.36 7.09
CA ALA A 70 -10.00 -5.28 8.22
C ALA A 70 -11.32 -5.32 9.00
N ARG A 71 -11.96 -4.16 9.20
CA ARG A 71 -13.27 -4.06 9.85
C ARG A 71 -14.37 -4.76 9.06
N ARG A 72 -14.45 -4.54 7.75
CA ARG A 72 -15.42 -5.22 6.88
C ARG A 72 -15.23 -6.74 6.89
N GLU A 73 -13.98 -7.21 6.89
CA GLU A 73 -13.68 -8.65 6.97
C GLU A 73 -14.10 -9.23 8.33
N ALA A 74 -13.88 -8.50 9.44
CA ALA A 74 -14.33 -8.92 10.77
C ALA A 74 -15.86 -8.97 10.87
N ASP A 75 -16.56 -7.95 10.38
CA ASP A 75 -18.03 -7.89 10.37
C ASP A 75 -18.63 -9.04 9.52
N ALA A 76 -18.01 -9.33 8.36
CA ALA A 76 -18.43 -10.44 7.51
C ALA A 76 -18.24 -11.80 8.18
N ARG A 77 -17.13 -12.01 8.91
CA ARG A 77 -16.89 -13.24 9.69
C ARG A 77 -17.92 -13.38 10.81
N ALA A 78 -18.16 -12.34 11.59
CA ALA A 78 -19.15 -12.36 12.67
C ALA A 78 -20.57 -12.65 12.14
N ALA A 79 -20.94 -12.09 10.99
CA ALA A 79 -22.23 -12.37 10.36
C ALA A 79 -22.33 -13.82 9.86
N ALA A 80 -21.25 -14.37 9.30
CA ALA A 80 -21.21 -15.77 8.87
C ALA A 80 -21.32 -16.74 10.06
N GLU A 81 -20.60 -16.47 11.16
CA GLU A 81 -20.66 -17.26 12.39
C GLU A 81 -22.06 -17.28 12.99
N ARG A 82 -22.75 -16.13 13.05
CA ARG A 82 -24.14 -16.07 13.51
C ARG A 82 -25.07 -16.91 12.66
N ARG A 83 -24.95 -16.84 11.33
CA ARG A 83 -25.77 -17.64 10.42
C ARG A 83 -25.52 -19.13 10.57
N LEU A 84 -24.26 -19.54 10.79
CA LEU A 84 -23.92 -20.93 11.07
C LEU A 84 -24.58 -21.41 12.36
N ALA A 85 -24.47 -20.64 13.44
CA ALA A 85 -25.11 -20.98 14.71
C ALA A 85 -26.65 -21.08 14.59
N GLU A 86 -27.29 -20.18 13.86
CA GLU A 86 -28.74 -20.24 13.58
C GLU A 86 -29.13 -21.49 12.78
N LEU A 87 -28.34 -21.86 11.77
CA LEU A 87 -28.56 -23.05 10.96
C LEU A 87 -28.36 -24.32 11.78
N GLU A 88 -27.31 -24.39 12.59
CA GLU A 88 -27.03 -25.51 13.49
C GLU A 88 -28.18 -25.71 14.49
N GLU A 89 -28.67 -24.63 15.10
CA GLU A 89 -29.80 -24.72 16.02
C GLU A 89 -31.08 -25.18 15.32
N ARG A 90 -31.33 -24.70 14.10
CA ARG A 90 -32.50 -25.12 13.32
C ARG A 90 -32.41 -26.60 12.92
N LEU A 91 -31.24 -27.08 12.52
CA LEU A 91 -31.00 -28.49 12.21
C LEU A 91 -31.19 -29.36 13.45
N ARG A 92 -30.67 -28.94 14.61
CA ARG A 92 -30.89 -29.64 15.89
C ARG A 92 -32.38 -29.79 16.19
N ARG A 93 -33.14 -28.68 16.13
CA ARG A 93 -34.60 -28.70 16.38
C ARG A 93 -35.35 -29.64 15.44
N LEU A 94 -34.99 -29.65 14.16
CA LEU A 94 -35.62 -30.56 13.18
C LEU A 94 -35.26 -32.02 13.45
N SER A 95 -34.01 -32.30 13.83
CA SER A 95 -33.58 -33.67 14.17
C SER A 95 -34.26 -34.22 15.42
N GLU A 96 -34.45 -33.38 16.45
CA GLU A 96 -35.17 -33.74 17.68
C GLU A 96 -36.65 -34.01 17.40
N ALA A 97 -37.28 -33.21 16.54
CA ALA A 97 -38.67 -33.45 16.13
C ALA A 97 -38.83 -34.75 15.33
N ALA A 98 -37.86 -35.11 14.49
CA ALA A 98 -37.91 -36.31 13.66
C ALA A 98 -37.63 -37.63 14.41
N HIS A 99 -37.01 -37.58 15.60
CA HIS A 99 -36.75 -38.76 16.44
C HIS A 99 -37.78 -38.94 17.57
N GLY A 100 -38.77 -38.04 17.68
CA GLY A 100 -39.81 -38.04 18.71
C GLY A 100 -41.16 -38.68 18.30
N GLU A 101 -41.26 -39.25 17.10
CA GLU A 101 -42.40 -40.07 16.61
C GLU A 101 -42.03 -41.56 16.60
#